data_AF-A0A831WG94-F1
#
_entry.id   AF-A0A831WG94-F1
#
_cell.length_a   1.000
_cell.length_b   1.000
_cell.length_c   1.000
_cell.angle_alpha   90.00
_cell.angle_beta   90.00
_cell.angle_gamma   90.00
#
_symmetry.space_group_name_H-M   'P 1'
#
loop_
_entity.id
_entity.type
_entity.pdbx_description
1 polymer ?
#
loop_
_entity_poly.entity_id
_entity_poly.type
_entity_poly.pdbx_seq_one_letter_code
_entity_poly.pdbx_strand_id
1 'polypeptide(L)'
;MNDSASGYRKKVLLLAMALALPGMAAADEKYDALKKQVELLQQQLEQVQSALKQYETDNTAGKAEVRKLKQEIAQAAANASEGKNTDSVTHLAGYADVTYSDGSGEDVNGAFTGARFNPIFHYQYKNLLMLEAELEMSADSEGGSEIALEYATIDYLLNDSVALVAGKFLSPVGQFRQNMHPSWINKLPTAPSGFGHDQAAPVSNLGLQARGGFSLSGDSLFMNYAAFVGNGPILEVADGEI
;
A
#
# COMPACT_ATOMS: atom_id res chain seq x y z
N MET A 1 28.16 -27.56 2.75
CA MET A 1 27.42 -28.09 3.90
C MET A 1 26.09 -28.62 3.38
N ASN A 2 25.90 -29.94 3.54
CA ASN A 2 24.65 -30.70 3.58
C ASN A 2 23.73 -30.64 2.34
N ASP A 3 23.60 -31.76 1.62
CA ASP A 3 22.59 -32.83 1.83
C ASP A 3 21.19 -32.36 1.38
N SER A 4 20.36 -33.08 0.62
CA SER A 4 20.28 -34.51 0.35
C SER A 4 19.24 -34.76 -0.76
N ALA A 5 19.51 -35.79 -1.56
CA ALA A 5 18.59 -36.76 -2.16
C ALA A 5 17.18 -36.36 -2.65
N SER A 6 16.93 -36.60 -3.95
CA SER A 6 15.82 -37.45 -4.44
C SER A 6 15.97 -37.51 -5.98
N GLY A 7 16.15 -38.63 -6.67
CA GLY A 7 15.61 -39.96 -6.39
C GLY A 7 15.07 -40.51 -7.70
N TYR A 8 15.93 -40.78 -8.68
CA TYR A 8 15.56 -41.57 -9.86
C TYR A 8 16.57 -42.70 -10.03
N ARG A 9 16.41 -43.73 -9.19
CA ARG A 9 17.06 -45.02 -9.39
C ARG A 9 16.47 -45.64 -10.66
N LYS A 10 17.22 -45.61 -11.76
CA LYS A 10 16.98 -46.48 -12.92
C LYS A 10 17.04 -47.93 -12.42
N LYS A 11 15.88 -48.53 -12.15
CA LYS A 11 15.79 -49.97 -11.91
C LYS A 11 15.99 -50.66 -13.26
N VAL A 12 17.21 -51.09 -13.52
CA VAL A 12 17.52 -52.00 -14.63
C VAL A 12 16.92 -53.36 -14.28
N LEU A 13 15.89 -53.77 -15.00
CA LEU A 13 15.37 -55.13 -14.94
C LEU A 13 16.38 -56.04 -15.67
N LEU A 14 17.07 -56.89 -14.92
CA LEU A 14 17.91 -57.96 -15.47
C LEU A 14 17.01 -59.12 -15.90
N LEU A 15 16.97 -59.42 -17.20
CA LEU A 15 16.29 -60.56 -17.78
C LEU A 15 17.25 -61.77 -17.76
N ALA A 16 17.04 -62.72 -16.85
CA ALA A 16 17.82 -63.95 -16.81
C ALA A 16 17.23 -64.98 -17.78
N MET A 17 17.93 -65.26 -18.89
CA MET A 17 17.62 -66.35 -19.82
C MET A 17 18.43 -67.59 -19.44
N ALA A 18 17.77 -68.58 -18.84
CA ALA A 18 18.37 -69.90 -18.60
C ALA A 18 17.89 -70.89 -19.68
N LEU A 19 18.81 -71.28 -20.57
CA LEU A 19 18.62 -72.33 -21.57
C LEU A 19 19.03 -73.69 -21.00
N ALA A 20 18.10 -74.64 -20.90
CA ALA A 20 18.41 -76.06 -20.67
C ALA A 20 17.31 -76.98 -21.25
N LEU A 21 17.69 -77.95 -22.08
CA LEU A 21 16.89 -79.10 -22.56
C LEU A 21 17.85 -80.29 -22.78
N PRO A 22 17.42 -81.59 -22.80
CA PRO A 22 16.12 -82.17 -22.43
C PRO A 22 16.19 -83.47 -21.58
N GLY A 23 15.05 -83.89 -21.02
CA GLY A 23 14.80 -85.24 -20.50
C GLY A 23 13.33 -85.62 -20.68
N MET A 24 13.05 -86.53 -21.62
CA MET A 24 11.71 -86.96 -22.06
C MET A 24 11.07 -87.90 -21.03
N ALA A 25 10.30 -87.32 -20.10
CA ALA A 25 9.29 -87.99 -19.24
C ALA A 25 8.61 -86.97 -18.29
N ALA A 26 9.23 -85.81 -18.07
CA ALA A 26 8.68 -84.66 -17.34
C ALA A 26 8.39 -83.47 -18.29
N ALA A 27 8.00 -83.78 -19.54
CA ALA A 27 7.90 -82.80 -20.62
C ALA A 27 6.58 -82.02 -20.58
N ASP A 28 5.44 -82.65 -20.28
CA ASP A 28 4.13 -81.98 -20.32
C ASP A 28 3.93 -81.02 -19.14
N GLU A 29 4.26 -81.43 -17.92
CA GLU A 29 4.07 -80.57 -16.72
C GLU A 29 5.02 -79.36 -16.73
N LYS A 30 6.25 -79.54 -17.22
CA LYS A 30 7.22 -78.44 -17.40
C LYS A 30 6.87 -77.54 -18.58
N TYR A 31 6.26 -78.08 -19.64
CA TYR A 31 5.76 -77.30 -20.76
C TYR A 31 4.56 -76.45 -20.37
N ASP A 32 3.62 -76.99 -19.60
CA ASP A 32 2.49 -76.24 -19.06
C ASP A 32 2.93 -75.15 -18.07
N ALA A 33 3.91 -75.44 -17.23
CA ALA A 33 4.52 -74.44 -16.34
C ALA A 33 5.24 -73.34 -17.12
N LEU A 34 5.98 -73.69 -18.17
CA LEU A 34 6.67 -72.73 -19.04
C LEU A 34 5.68 -71.88 -19.83
N LYS A 35 4.60 -72.46 -20.33
CA LYS A 35 3.52 -71.75 -21.04
C LYS A 35 2.85 -70.73 -20.11
N LYS A 36 2.53 -71.12 -18.87
CA LYS A 36 2.03 -70.20 -17.84
C LYS A 36 3.01 -69.06 -17.54
N GLN A 37 4.30 -69.34 -17.50
CA GLN A 37 5.33 -68.32 -17.29
C GLN A 37 5.43 -67.35 -18.47
N VAL A 38 5.31 -67.83 -19.71
CA VAL A 38 5.28 -66.98 -20.91
C VAL A 38 4.03 -66.10 -20.94
N GLU A 39 2.86 -66.65 -20.60
CA GLU A 39 1.61 -65.89 -20.48
C GLU A 39 1.71 -64.82 -19.38
N LEU A 40 2.29 -65.16 -18.22
CA LEU A 40 2.54 -64.20 -17.12
C LEU A 40 3.50 -63.08 -17.55
N LEU A 41 4.58 -63.43 -18.27
CA LEU A 41 5.55 -62.45 -18.76
C LEU A 41 4.92 -61.53 -19.83
N GLN A 42 4.06 -62.06 -20.69
CA GLN A 42 3.29 -61.24 -21.64
C GLN A 42 2.37 -60.27 -20.91
N GLN A 43 1.63 -60.73 -19.89
CA GLN A 43 0.79 -59.86 -19.07
C GLN A 43 1.60 -58.77 -18.34
N GLN A 44 2.77 -59.12 -17.80
CA GLN A 44 3.66 -58.14 -17.17
C GLN A 44 4.20 -57.10 -18.16
N LEU A 45 4.51 -57.50 -19.40
CA LEU A 45 4.95 -56.57 -20.44
C LEU A 45 3.84 -55.59 -20.85
N GLU A 46 2.60 -56.06 -20.99
CA GLU A 46 1.45 -55.20 -21.26
C GLU A 46 1.19 -54.21 -20.11
N GLN A 47 1.31 -54.68 -18.86
CA GLN A 47 1.16 -53.83 -17.68
C GLN A 47 2.27 -52.77 -17.59
N VAL A 48 3.51 -53.11 -17.94
CA VAL A 48 4.62 -52.15 -17.97
C VAL A 48 4.45 -51.12 -19.09
N GLN A 49 4.02 -51.55 -20.29
CA GLN A 49 3.79 -50.63 -21.41
C GLN A 49 2.66 -49.65 -21.12
N SER A 50 1.56 -50.11 -20.53
CA SER A 50 0.46 -49.24 -20.11
C SER A 50 0.88 -48.23 -19.04
N ALA A 51 1.64 -48.68 -18.02
CA ALA A 51 2.18 -47.80 -16.99
C ALA A 51 3.15 -46.74 -17.55
N LEU A 52 3.98 -47.08 -18.54
CA LEU A 52 4.86 -46.12 -19.21
C LEU A 52 4.08 -45.07 -19.98
N LYS A 53 3.04 -45.48 -20.73
CA LYS A 53 2.18 -44.55 -21.48
C LYS A 53 1.43 -43.59 -20.55
N GLN A 54 1.00 -44.08 -19.39
CA GLN A 54 0.38 -43.26 -18.36
C GLN A 54 1.39 -42.26 -17.76
N TYR A 55 2.59 -42.72 -17.40
CA TYR A 55 3.65 -41.86 -16.88
C TYR A 55 4.06 -40.74 -17.86
N GLU A 56 4.16 -41.04 -19.16
CA GLU A 56 4.46 -40.03 -20.19
C GLU A 56 3.34 -38.99 -20.32
N THR A 57 2.08 -39.42 -20.21
CA THR A 57 0.91 -38.55 -20.25
C THR A 57 0.87 -37.63 -19.03
N ASP A 58 1.03 -38.18 -17.83
CA ASP A 58 1.03 -37.43 -16.57
C ASP A 58 2.20 -36.44 -16.49
N ASN A 59 3.38 -36.84 -16.98
CA ASN A 59 4.55 -35.97 -17.03
C ASN A 59 4.38 -34.82 -18.04
N THR A 60 3.70 -35.08 -19.16
CA THR A 60 3.40 -34.04 -20.17
C THR A 60 2.35 -33.06 -19.65
N ALA A 61 1.30 -33.56 -18.99
CA ALA A 61 0.28 -32.75 -18.32
C ALA A 61 0.90 -31.89 -17.21
N GLY A 62 1.71 -32.48 -16.33
CA GLY A 62 2.41 -31.74 -15.27
C GLY A 62 3.38 -30.68 -15.81
N LYS A 63 4.09 -30.95 -16.91
CA LYS A 63 4.92 -29.93 -17.59
C LYS A 63 4.08 -28.80 -18.17
N ALA A 64 2.89 -29.09 -18.70
CA ALA A 64 1.98 -28.07 -19.23
C ALA A 64 1.40 -27.20 -18.10
N GLU A 65 1.01 -27.81 -16.98
CA GLU A 65 0.55 -27.07 -15.78
C GLU A 65 1.66 -26.19 -15.19
N VAL A 66 2.89 -26.69 -15.07
CA VAL A 66 4.03 -25.89 -14.60
C VAL A 66 4.32 -24.72 -15.53
N ARG A 67 4.17 -24.89 -16.86
CA ARG A 67 4.31 -23.78 -17.82
C ARG A 67 3.20 -22.74 -17.65
N LYS A 68 1.96 -23.19 -17.46
CA LYS A 68 0.81 -22.32 -17.22
C LYS A 68 0.97 -21.53 -15.91
N LEU A 69 1.34 -22.20 -14.82
CA LEU A 69 1.62 -21.55 -13.53
C LEU A 69 2.76 -20.53 -13.63
N LYS A 70 3.82 -20.83 -14.38
CA LYS A 70 4.91 -19.86 -14.63
C LYS A 70 4.43 -18.63 -15.40
N GLN A 71 3.54 -18.81 -16.37
CA GLN A 71 2.93 -17.70 -17.11
C GLN A 71 2.01 -16.86 -16.21
N GLU A 72 1.17 -17.50 -15.41
CA GLU A 72 0.30 -16.83 -14.43
C GLU A 72 1.11 -16.05 -13.38
N ILE A 73 2.20 -16.63 -12.87
CA ILE A 73 3.11 -15.94 -11.95
C ILE A 73 3.81 -14.76 -12.63
N ALA A 74 4.28 -14.92 -13.87
CA ALA A 74 4.92 -13.83 -14.62
C ALA A 74 3.94 -12.70 -14.91
N GLN A 75 2.69 -13.03 -15.24
CA GLN A 75 1.64 -12.06 -15.48
C GLN A 75 1.16 -11.37 -14.19
N ALA A 76 1.04 -12.12 -13.10
CA ALA A 76 0.76 -11.55 -11.78
C ALA A 76 1.91 -10.63 -11.30
N ALA A 77 3.17 -10.98 -11.58
CA ALA A 77 4.32 -10.15 -11.28
C ALA A 77 4.36 -8.87 -12.14
N ALA A 78 4.00 -8.98 -13.43
CA ALA A 78 3.88 -7.82 -14.32
C ALA A 78 2.77 -6.87 -13.87
N ASN A 79 1.59 -7.40 -13.55
CA ASN A 79 0.46 -6.60 -13.05
C ASN A 79 0.74 -5.98 -11.66
N ALA A 80 1.47 -6.70 -10.79
CA ALA A 80 1.93 -6.15 -9.51
C ALA A 80 3.00 -5.06 -9.69
N SER A 81 3.75 -5.08 -10.79
CA SER A 81 4.75 -4.05 -11.11
C SER A 81 4.14 -2.80 -11.76
N GLU A 82 3.01 -2.90 -12.46
CA GLU A 82 2.27 -1.73 -12.97
C GLU A 82 1.76 -0.81 -11.84
N GLY A 83 1.51 -1.36 -10.64
CA GLY A 83 1.17 -0.59 -9.44
C GLY A 83 2.37 -0.01 -8.67
N LYS A 84 3.61 -0.34 -9.06
CA LYS A 84 4.84 0.19 -8.49
C LYS A 84 5.38 1.31 -9.37
N ASN A 85 4.62 2.38 -9.53
CA ASN A 85 5.21 3.62 -10.00
C ASN A 85 6.11 4.15 -8.87
N THR A 86 7.38 3.75 -8.84
CA THR A 86 8.33 4.09 -7.76
C THR A 86 8.54 5.59 -7.60
N ASP A 87 8.19 6.35 -8.64
CA ASP A 87 8.38 7.79 -8.69
C ASP A 87 7.16 8.55 -8.13
N SER A 88 6.03 7.90 -7.87
CA SER A 88 4.81 8.56 -7.39
C SER A 88 4.21 7.85 -6.18
N VAL A 89 3.96 8.60 -5.12
CA VAL A 89 3.30 8.11 -3.90
C VAL A 89 2.04 8.94 -3.67
N THR A 90 0.91 8.25 -3.50
CA THR A 90 -0.34 8.88 -3.06
C THR A 90 -0.64 8.44 -1.64
N HIS A 91 -1.04 9.38 -0.79
CA HIS A 91 -1.40 9.12 0.60
C HIS A 91 -2.68 9.88 0.95
N LEU A 92 -3.66 9.14 1.48
CA LEU A 92 -4.90 9.69 2.00
C LEU A 92 -4.86 9.62 3.53
N ALA A 93 -5.04 10.77 4.17
CA ALA A 93 -5.13 10.94 5.61
C ALA A 93 -6.32 11.84 5.95
N GLY A 94 -6.41 12.24 7.20
CA GLY A 94 -7.45 13.14 7.67
C GLY A 94 -7.80 12.87 9.13
N TYR A 95 -8.75 13.64 9.63
CA TYR A 95 -9.29 13.46 10.97
C TYR A 95 -10.79 13.78 11.01
N ALA A 96 -11.43 13.36 12.09
CA ALA A 96 -12.82 13.70 12.37
C ALA A 96 -12.96 13.91 13.88
N ASP A 97 -13.83 14.84 14.27
CA ASP A 97 -14.13 15.10 15.67
C ASP A 97 -15.58 15.51 15.88
N VAL A 98 -16.02 15.36 17.13
CA VAL A 98 -17.30 15.87 17.63
C VAL A 98 -17.00 16.68 18.87
N THR A 99 -17.50 17.90 18.94
CA THR A 99 -17.27 18.82 20.04
C THR A 99 -18.47 18.84 20.97
N TYR A 100 -18.22 18.67 22.27
CA TYR A 100 -19.17 18.95 23.34
C TYR A 100 -18.61 20.08 24.19
N SER A 101 -19.43 21.07 24.51
CA SER A 101 -19.02 22.23 25.29
C SER A 101 -19.98 22.41 26.46
N ASP A 102 -19.41 22.66 27.64
CA ASP A 102 -20.13 22.93 28.88
C ASP A 102 -19.35 24.01 29.66
N GLY A 103 -20.05 24.85 30.41
CA GLY A 103 -19.47 26.03 31.02
C GLY A 103 -20.16 26.46 32.30
N SER A 104 -19.49 27.30 33.07
CA SER A 104 -20.03 27.84 34.32
C SER A 104 -20.75 29.16 34.09
N GLY A 105 -22.09 29.14 34.06
CA GLY A 105 -22.96 30.31 34.01
C GLY A 105 -24.42 29.90 34.25
N GLU A 106 -25.25 30.81 34.76
CA GLU A 106 -26.65 30.48 35.16
C GLU A 106 -27.52 29.98 33.99
N ASP A 107 -27.11 30.26 32.73
CA ASP A 107 -27.82 29.88 31.50
C ASP A 107 -26.98 29.00 30.55
N VAL A 108 -25.85 28.45 31.00
CA VAL A 108 -25.00 27.59 30.15
C VAL A 108 -25.32 26.12 30.43
N ASN A 109 -25.95 25.45 29.45
CA ASN A 109 -26.16 24.01 29.48
C ASN A 109 -25.20 23.33 28.52
N GLY A 110 -24.64 22.20 28.94
CA GLY A 110 -23.75 21.43 28.09
C GLY A 110 -24.45 20.87 26.85
N ALA A 111 -23.82 21.03 25.69
CA ALA A 111 -24.37 20.65 24.39
C ALA A 111 -23.28 20.18 23.42
N PHE A 112 -23.69 19.35 22.43
CA PHE A 112 -22.87 19.10 21.25
C PHE A 112 -22.91 20.34 20.37
N THR A 113 -21.74 20.90 20.08
CA THR A 113 -21.60 22.19 19.40
C THR A 113 -21.13 22.06 17.95
N GLY A 114 -20.60 20.90 17.57
CA GLY A 114 -20.32 20.63 16.17
C GLY A 114 -19.67 19.27 15.91
N ALA A 115 -19.58 18.93 14.63
CA ALA A 115 -18.85 17.77 14.12
C ALA A 115 -18.02 18.18 12.91
N ARG A 116 -16.85 17.57 12.74
CA ARG A 116 -15.96 17.83 11.61
C ARG A 116 -15.45 16.54 10.96
N PHE A 117 -15.23 16.62 9.66
CA PHE A 117 -14.58 15.59 8.86
C PHE A 117 -13.64 16.25 7.86
N ASN A 118 -12.34 16.02 8.05
CA ASN A 118 -11.29 16.71 7.33
C ASN A 118 -10.39 15.72 6.58
N PRO A 119 -10.74 15.31 5.35
CA PRO A 119 -9.88 14.47 4.53
C PRO A 119 -8.70 15.26 3.96
N ILE A 120 -7.52 14.64 4.00
CA ILE A 120 -6.25 15.21 3.55
C ILE A 120 -5.66 14.33 2.45
N PHE A 121 -5.40 14.93 1.30
CA PHE A 121 -4.82 14.27 0.14
C PHE A 121 -3.38 14.72 -0.04
N HIS A 122 -2.48 13.75 -0.19
CA HIS A 122 -1.10 13.99 -0.56
C HIS A 122 -0.76 13.23 -1.83
N TYR A 123 -0.05 13.89 -2.74
CA TYR A 123 0.59 13.25 -3.89
C TYR A 123 2.03 13.74 -3.98
N GLN A 124 2.97 12.82 -3.99
CA GLN A 124 4.39 13.13 -4.07
C GLN A 124 4.98 12.51 -5.34
N TYR A 125 5.69 13.32 -6.12
CA TYR A 125 6.50 12.88 -7.25
C TYR A 125 7.98 12.99 -6.90
N LYS A 126 8.62 11.84 -6.73
CA LYS A 126 10.02 11.70 -6.28
C LYS A 126 10.27 12.52 -5.01
N ASN A 127 11.51 12.96 -4.81
CA ASN A 127 11.86 13.94 -3.79
C ASN A 127 11.84 15.37 -4.38
N LEU A 128 10.94 15.64 -5.34
CA LEU A 128 10.95 16.88 -6.13
C LEU A 128 9.69 17.72 -5.92
N LEU A 129 8.52 17.08 -5.96
CA LEU A 129 7.25 17.79 -5.94
C LEU A 129 6.27 17.09 -5.01
N MET A 130 5.54 17.87 -4.21
CA MET A 130 4.47 17.41 -3.36
C MET A 130 3.23 18.27 -3.58
N LEU A 131 2.07 17.63 -3.64
CA LEU A 131 0.76 18.26 -3.67
C LEU A 131 0.06 17.89 -2.37
N GLU A 132 -0.51 18.88 -1.71
CA GLU A 132 -1.22 18.70 -0.45
C GLU A 132 -2.55 19.45 -0.51
N ALA A 133 -3.62 18.82 -0.06
CA ALA A 133 -4.91 19.49 0.05
C ALA A 133 -5.71 18.93 1.23
N GLU A 134 -6.30 19.82 2.03
CA GLU A 134 -7.24 19.49 3.09
C GLU A 134 -8.57 20.17 2.83
N LEU A 135 -9.62 19.36 2.81
CA LEU A 135 -10.99 19.84 2.91
C LEU A 135 -11.39 19.83 4.38
N GLU A 136 -12.10 20.85 4.81
CA GLU A 136 -12.78 20.87 6.10
C GLU A 136 -14.28 20.79 5.83
N MET A 137 -14.94 19.79 6.41
CA MET A 137 -16.39 19.68 6.40
C MET A 137 -16.85 19.80 7.84
N SER A 138 -17.73 20.75 8.13
CA SER A 138 -18.26 20.99 9.47
C SER A 138 -19.78 20.89 9.47
N ALA A 139 -20.33 20.50 10.62
CA ALA A 139 -21.75 20.61 10.93
C ALA A 139 -21.90 21.28 12.29
N ASP A 140 -22.82 22.23 12.38
CA ASP A 140 -23.12 22.96 13.62
C ASP A 140 -24.33 22.35 14.36
N SER A 141 -24.59 22.85 15.57
CA SER A 141 -25.71 22.41 16.40
C SER A 141 -27.09 22.81 15.88
N GLU A 142 -27.17 23.76 14.94
CA GLU A 142 -28.40 24.21 14.30
C GLU A 142 -28.76 23.39 13.06
N GLY A 143 -27.89 22.44 12.69
CA GLY A 143 -28.05 21.57 11.52
C GLY A 143 -27.49 22.17 10.23
N GLY A 144 -26.78 23.30 10.32
CA GLY A 144 -26.00 23.85 9.23
C GLY A 144 -24.79 22.95 8.92
N SER A 145 -24.32 23.01 7.68
CA SER A 145 -23.08 22.33 7.27
C SER A 145 -22.31 23.20 6.30
N GLU A 146 -20.98 23.21 6.46
CA GLU A 146 -20.07 23.98 5.64
C GLU A 146 -19.00 23.06 5.05
N ILE A 147 -18.52 23.42 3.86
CA ILE A 147 -17.35 22.80 3.23
C ILE A 147 -16.37 23.91 2.87
N ALA A 148 -15.17 23.84 3.40
CA ALA A 148 -14.08 24.77 3.14
C ALA A 148 -12.85 24.01 2.60
N LEU A 149 -12.07 24.68 1.75
CA LEU A 149 -10.72 24.22 1.38
C LEU A 149 -9.73 24.88 2.35
N GLU A 150 -9.23 24.16 3.34
CA GLU A 150 -8.38 24.74 4.39
C GLU A 150 -7.00 25.11 3.85
N TYR A 151 -6.35 24.17 3.15
CA TYR A 151 -5.18 24.43 2.33
C TYR A 151 -5.19 23.58 1.05
N ALA A 152 -4.50 24.09 0.03
CA ALA A 152 -4.18 23.39 -1.20
C ALA A 152 -2.88 23.97 -1.77
N THR A 153 -1.82 23.17 -1.81
CA THR A 153 -0.48 23.63 -2.19
C THR A 153 0.21 22.73 -3.20
N ILE A 154 1.14 23.35 -3.92
CA ILE A 154 2.17 22.70 -4.74
C ILE A 154 3.51 23.08 -4.13
N ASP A 155 4.25 22.07 -3.72
CA ASP A 155 5.49 22.19 -2.96
C ASP A 155 6.63 21.66 -3.83
N TYR A 156 7.48 22.56 -4.31
CA TYR A 156 8.70 22.22 -5.02
C TYR A 156 9.86 22.12 -4.03
N LEU A 157 10.39 20.92 -3.86
CA LEU A 157 11.47 20.58 -2.92
C LEU A 157 12.81 20.86 -3.60
N LEU A 158 13.39 22.04 -3.38
CA LEU A 158 14.65 22.44 -4.03
C LEU A 158 15.84 21.63 -3.50
N ASN A 159 15.86 21.44 -2.19
CA ASN A 159 16.86 20.69 -1.43
C ASN A 159 16.33 20.46 0.00
N ASP A 160 17.13 19.78 0.82
CA ASP A 160 16.78 19.42 2.20
C ASP A 160 16.50 20.62 3.13
N SER A 161 16.86 21.85 2.72
CA SER A 161 16.72 23.07 3.52
C SER A 161 15.73 24.09 2.95
N VAL A 162 15.19 23.88 1.75
CA VAL A 162 14.32 24.84 1.06
C VAL A 162 13.21 24.12 0.27
N ALA A 163 11.97 24.49 0.57
CA ALA A 163 10.79 24.20 -0.23
C ALA A 163 10.15 25.51 -0.70
N LEU A 164 9.77 25.57 -1.98
CA LEU A 164 8.93 26.63 -2.54
C LEU A 164 7.50 26.12 -2.64
N VAL A 165 6.60 26.81 -1.98
CA VAL A 165 5.19 26.46 -1.81
C VAL A 165 4.36 27.48 -2.59
N ALA A 166 3.42 27.02 -3.40
CA ALA A 166 2.46 27.85 -4.12
C ALA A 166 1.04 27.34 -3.89
N GLY A 167 0.11 28.26 -3.62
CA GLY A 167 -1.30 27.92 -3.41
C GLY A 167 -1.87 28.54 -2.14
N LYS A 168 -2.95 27.94 -1.62
CA LYS A 168 -3.54 28.32 -0.34
C LYS A 168 -2.79 27.54 0.75
N PHE A 169 -1.93 28.21 1.51
CA PHE A 169 -1.18 27.59 2.61
C PHE A 169 -1.61 28.15 3.96
N LEU A 170 -1.51 27.35 5.00
CA LEU A 170 -1.72 27.80 6.38
C LEU A 170 -0.75 28.92 6.71
N SER A 171 -1.20 29.93 7.45
CA SER A 171 -0.34 31.04 7.83
C SER A 171 0.86 30.55 8.66
N PRO A 172 2.10 30.92 8.27
CA PRO A 172 3.29 30.57 9.04
C PRO A 172 3.49 31.47 10.27
N VAL A 173 2.56 32.38 10.53
CA VAL A 173 2.63 33.32 11.66
C VAL A 173 2.25 32.60 12.95
N GLY A 174 3.23 32.46 13.85
CA GLY A 174 3.05 31.79 15.14
C GLY A 174 3.06 30.26 15.03
N GLN A 175 2.96 29.58 16.17
CA GLN A 175 3.12 28.13 16.24
C GLN A 175 1.82 27.35 16.05
N PHE A 176 0.69 27.97 16.36
CA PHE A 176 -0.58 27.27 16.47
C PHE A 176 -1.10 26.79 15.11
N ARG A 177 -1.22 27.68 14.12
CA ARG A 177 -1.87 27.35 12.84
C ARG A 177 -1.15 26.27 12.06
N GLN A 178 0.18 26.33 11.93
CA GLN A 178 0.93 25.32 11.18
C GLN A 178 0.99 23.96 11.89
N ASN A 179 1.16 23.94 13.22
CA ASN A 179 1.63 22.74 13.92
C ASN A 179 0.61 22.15 14.89
N MET A 180 -0.43 22.89 15.27
CA MET A 180 -1.35 22.52 16.35
C MET A 180 -2.82 22.75 16.02
N HIS A 181 -3.18 23.19 14.83
CA HIS A 181 -4.58 23.45 14.49
C HIS A 181 -5.46 22.18 14.42
N PRO A 182 -4.99 20.99 13.99
CA PRO A 182 -5.85 19.82 13.90
C PRO A 182 -6.26 19.34 15.29
N SER A 183 -7.52 18.96 15.47
CA SER A 183 -8.05 18.51 16.77
C SER A 183 -7.34 17.29 17.33
N TRP A 184 -6.83 16.40 16.47
CA TRP A 184 -6.08 15.22 16.89
C TRP A 184 -4.68 15.53 17.45
N ILE A 185 -4.13 16.72 17.18
CA ILE A 185 -2.84 17.19 17.69
C ILE A 185 -3.05 18.20 18.82
N ASN A 186 -4.03 19.10 18.69
CA ASN A 186 -4.29 20.18 19.62
C ASN A 186 -4.69 19.64 21.00
N LYS A 187 -3.98 20.09 22.05
CA LYS A 187 -4.30 19.72 23.43
C LYS A 187 -5.10 20.79 24.18
N LEU A 188 -5.42 21.90 23.50
CA LEU A 188 -6.19 22.99 24.08
C LEU A 188 -7.69 22.75 23.85
N PRO A 189 -8.56 23.16 24.79
CA PRO A 189 -10.02 23.08 24.62
C PRO A 189 -10.54 23.94 23.45
N THR A 190 -9.82 25.00 23.10
CA THR A 190 -10.14 25.90 21.99
C THR A 190 -8.87 26.50 21.39
N ALA A 191 -8.97 27.12 20.22
CA ALA A 191 -7.87 27.85 19.62
C ALA A 191 -7.42 29.02 20.54
N PRO A 192 -6.11 29.30 20.65
CA PRO A 192 -5.63 30.47 21.37
C PRO A 192 -6.22 31.77 20.82
N SER A 193 -6.38 32.76 21.70
CA SER A 193 -6.82 34.11 21.31
C SER A 193 -5.95 34.67 20.18
N GLY A 194 -6.57 35.36 19.23
CA GLY A 194 -5.93 35.86 18.01
C GLY A 194 -5.88 34.85 16.85
N PHE A 195 -6.14 33.57 17.12
CA PHE A 195 -6.29 32.50 16.13
C PHE A 195 -7.72 31.94 16.08
N GLY A 196 -8.74 32.69 16.51
CA GLY A 196 -10.16 32.32 16.42
C GLY A 196 -10.89 32.99 15.23
N HIS A 197 -12.19 33.28 15.37
CA HIS A 197 -12.96 34.02 14.36
C HIS A 197 -12.60 35.52 14.30
N ASP A 198 -12.18 36.14 15.42
CA ASP A 198 -11.83 37.57 15.51
C ASP A 198 -10.33 37.85 15.21
N GLN A 199 -9.83 37.26 14.14
CA GLN A 199 -8.41 37.01 13.87
C GLN A 199 -7.48 38.23 14.00
N ALA A 200 -6.44 38.10 14.83
CA ALA A 200 -5.30 39.03 14.84
C ALA A 200 -4.18 38.59 13.86
N ALA A 201 -4.13 37.30 13.53
CA ALA A 201 -3.22 36.72 12.55
C ALA A 201 -4.02 35.98 11.47
N PRO A 202 -3.65 36.08 10.18
CA PRO A 202 -4.34 35.38 9.12
C PRO A 202 -4.29 33.87 9.35
N VAL A 203 -5.36 33.15 9.03
CA VAL A 203 -5.41 31.67 9.14
C VAL A 203 -4.70 30.96 8.01
N SER A 204 -4.86 31.48 6.80
CA SER A 204 -4.24 30.99 5.56
C SER A 204 -3.92 32.18 4.65
N ASN A 205 -3.07 31.95 3.66
CA ASN A 205 -2.77 32.92 2.61
C ASN A 205 -2.78 32.20 1.26
N LEU A 206 -3.28 32.89 0.23
CA LEU A 206 -3.15 32.45 -1.15
C LEU A 206 -1.96 33.19 -1.77
N GLY A 207 -0.92 32.45 -2.17
CA GLY A 207 0.27 33.07 -2.74
C GLY A 207 1.46 32.13 -2.86
N LEU A 208 2.64 32.67 -2.58
CA LEU A 208 3.92 31.98 -2.63
C LEU A 208 4.61 32.03 -1.27
N GLN A 209 5.27 30.93 -0.89
CA GLN A 209 6.05 30.81 0.33
C GLN A 209 7.37 30.09 0.04
N ALA A 210 8.45 30.53 0.66
CA ALA A 210 9.69 29.79 0.79
C ALA A 210 9.85 29.39 2.25
N ARG A 211 9.96 28.10 2.53
CA ARG A 211 10.12 27.59 3.89
C ARG A 211 11.21 26.53 3.96
N GLY A 212 11.74 26.34 5.15
CA GLY A 212 12.65 25.24 5.42
C GLY A 212 13.35 25.41 6.75
N GLY A 213 14.51 24.78 6.86
CA GLY A 213 15.32 24.87 8.05
C GLY A 213 16.77 24.52 7.79
N PHE A 214 17.64 24.95 8.69
CA PHE A 214 19.06 24.67 8.65
C PHE A 214 19.61 24.51 10.05
N SER A 215 20.73 23.80 10.16
CA SER A 215 21.48 23.71 11.41
C SER A 215 22.41 24.92 11.55
N LEU A 216 22.39 25.55 12.73
CA LEU A 216 23.34 26.62 13.08
C LEU A 216 24.60 26.07 13.76
N SER A 217 24.52 24.89 14.39
CA SER A 217 25.63 24.31 15.15
C SER A 217 25.54 22.78 15.18
N GLY A 218 25.94 22.12 14.09
CA GLY A 218 25.97 20.65 14.01
C GLY A 218 24.61 20.03 14.32
N ASP A 219 24.52 19.21 15.38
CA ASP A 219 23.26 18.55 15.74
C ASP A 219 22.55 19.21 16.95
N SER A 220 23.05 20.34 17.46
CA SER A 220 22.54 20.91 18.73
C SER A 220 21.56 22.08 18.54
N LEU A 221 21.57 22.76 17.39
CA LEU A 221 20.73 23.92 17.15
C LEU A 221 20.20 23.95 15.72
N PHE A 222 18.88 23.88 15.59
CA PHE A 222 18.16 23.97 14.32
C PHE A 222 17.28 25.20 14.30
N MET A 223 17.20 25.85 13.15
CA MET A 223 16.32 26.98 12.91
C MET A 223 15.41 26.67 11.73
N ASN A 224 14.11 26.89 11.94
CA ASN A 224 13.11 26.87 10.89
C ASN A 224 12.79 28.31 10.48
N TYR A 225 12.50 28.50 9.20
CA TYR A 225 12.10 29.80 8.66
C TYR A 225 10.99 29.63 7.62
N ALA A 226 10.20 30.68 7.47
CA ALA A 226 9.20 30.81 6.42
C ALA A 226 9.12 32.29 6.00
N ALA A 227 9.29 32.55 4.71
CA ALA A 227 9.08 33.85 4.10
C ALA A 227 7.96 33.69 3.06
N PHE A 228 7.00 34.60 3.01
CA PHE A 228 5.84 34.44 2.14
C PHE A 228 5.33 35.79 1.62
N VAL A 229 4.65 35.73 0.49
CA VAL A 229 3.87 36.81 -0.10
C VAL A 229 2.55 36.22 -0.53
N GLY A 230 1.46 36.91 -0.24
CA GLY A 230 0.14 36.45 -0.60
C GLY A 230 -0.83 37.60 -0.74
N ASN A 231 -2.02 37.26 -1.23
CA ASN A 231 -3.14 38.18 -1.21
C ASN A 231 -3.43 38.49 0.27
N GLY A 232 -3.28 39.77 0.64
CA GLY A 232 -3.51 40.23 2.01
C GLY A 232 -4.97 40.02 2.46
N PRO A 233 -5.29 40.32 3.73
CA PRO A 233 -6.65 40.19 4.24
C PRO A 233 -7.64 40.96 3.37
N ILE A 234 -8.73 40.31 2.97
CA ILE A 234 -9.84 40.96 2.27
C ILE A 234 -10.79 41.44 3.37
N LEU A 235 -11.24 42.70 3.27
CA LEU A 235 -12.26 43.22 4.16
C LEU A 235 -13.58 42.49 3.85
N GLU A 236 -14.11 41.77 4.83
CA GLU A 236 -15.54 41.44 4.79
C GLU A 236 -16.32 42.70 5.11
N VAL A 237 -16.92 43.28 4.07
CA VAL A 237 -17.93 44.33 4.24
C VAL A 237 -19.25 43.60 4.43
N ALA A 238 -19.90 43.82 5.57
CA ALA A 238 -21.29 43.39 5.75
C ALA A 238 -22.11 44.07 4.63
N ASP A 239 -22.69 43.25 3.77
CA ASP A 239 -23.39 43.60 2.52
C ASP A 239 -22.48 43.63 1.29
N GLY A 240 -22.37 42.46 0.65
CA GLY A 240 -21.52 42.19 -0.50
C GLY A 240 -21.84 42.99 -1.76
N GLU A 241 -21.41 44.24 -1.80
CA GLU A 241 -21.20 44.98 -3.04
C GLU A 241 -19.76 45.50 -3.11
N ILE A 242 -19.12 45.23 -4.24
CA ILE A 242 -17.87 45.86 -4.68
C ILE A 242 -18.20 46.84 -5.80
#